data_AF-A0A135S9W5-F1
#
_entry.id   AF-A0A135S9W5-F1
#
_cell.length_a   1.000
_cell.length_b   1.000
_cell.length_c   1.000
_cell.angle_alpha   90.00
_cell.angle_beta   90.00
_cell.angle_gamma   90.00
#
_symmetry.space_group_name_H-M   'P 1'
#
loop_
_entity.id
_entity.type
_entity.pdbx_description
1 polymer ?
#
loop_
_entity_poly.entity_id
_entity_poly.type
_entity_poly.pdbx_seq_one_letter_code
_entity_poly.pdbx_strand_id
1 'polypeptide(L)'
;MAFQIGTIDDAVPRNRACDFCFEKKPRFHDEGNVPGETPASQNSKQKSTCSTTTETGPAAAQAHSHIGSELESRLGLDAGKREVLKAALAFAKQASQQPSVIAYEEDSSEAFDIFSETSYPTAESLYLILSSPRKSTGQSFTMDIGSVISEETLERQALELIEKSVNGATRVHYIVTVNFFVWMYLGASNYHTTGSIMAQHILKRRQQYEKNLQAALCRIGVLDQPSLPLLQALLSGAMFMLLSGKLEMCWQLSASASRVCMALGGPRRISSQTMAAHELRETRYTLSICYMFDRALALSMNRCLALPEFDTNPTELVSPDAKKPYTSLIQVFLQLAEVQSDIVHHTNIKNMKTREDVETVQTLQGKMWKIKETIREVGCQKQPLHTEEKYLQAEWMGVDFVYHSVMTSVAKLHPYLMNDTGLHQQLLGYARTSLSSLSEMLSIAKTLVDFHLFRVSVSW
;
A
#
# COMPACT_ATOMS: atom_id res chain seq x y z
N MET A 1 -8.36 3.36 -3.68
CA MET A 1 -8.00 4.71 -4.21
C MET A 1 -7.02 5.27 -3.22
N ALA A 2 -5.70 5.04 -3.38
CA ALA A 2 -4.77 5.22 -2.25
C ALA A 2 -4.49 6.71 -1.98
N PHE A 3 -4.74 7.15 -0.74
CA PHE A 3 -4.58 8.55 -0.34
C PHE A 3 -3.26 8.79 0.41
N GLN A 4 -2.38 9.58 -0.20
CA GLN A 4 -1.08 9.94 0.36
C GLN A 4 -1.17 11.19 1.27
N ILE A 5 -1.12 11.00 2.58
CA ILE A 5 -1.03 12.12 3.53
C ILE A 5 0.44 12.55 3.64
N GLY A 6 0.76 13.74 3.13
CA GLY A 6 2.12 14.30 3.23
C GLY A 6 2.51 14.65 4.67
N THR A 7 3.81 14.65 4.94
CA THR A 7 4.38 15.07 6.22
C THR A 7 4.24 16.58 6.40
N ILE A 8 3.70 16.99 7.56
CA ILE A 8 3.91 18.35 8.08
C ILE A 8 5.12 18.25 9.00
N ASP A 9 6.30 18.54 8.47
CA ASP A 9 7.45 18.86 9.31
C ASP A 9 7.37 20.33 9.72
N ASP A 10 7.42 20.60 11.02
CA ASP A 10 7.50 21.96 11.54
C ASP A 10 8.82 22.62 11.10
N ALA A 11 8.71 23.64 10.26
CA ALA A 11 9.85 24.34 9.69
C ALA A 11 10.61 25.15 10.75
N VAL A 12 11.73 24.61 11.23
CA VAL A 12 12.73 25.37 12.00
C VAL A 12 13.75 25.99 11.03
N PRO A 13 13.85 27.33 10.92
CA PRO A 13 14.70 27.98 9.92
C PRO A 13 16.18 27.92 10.33
N ARG A 14 16.99 27.19 9.55
CA ARG A 14 18.46 27.28 9.63
C ARG A 14 18.99 28.31 8.65
N ASN A 15 19.05 29.56 9.09
CA ASN A 15 20.00 30.52 8.55
C ASN A 15 21.44 30.04 8.81
N ARG A 16 22.24 29.88 7.75
CA ARG A 16 23.61 30.45 7.68
C ARG A 16 24.17 30.34 6.26
N ALA A 17 24.74 31.44 5.80
CA ALA A 17 25.51 31.51 4.56
C ALA A 17 26.85 30.79 4.72
N CYS A 18 27.41 30.35 3.59
CA CYS A 18 28.84 30.37 3.32
C CYS A 18 29.04 30.61 1.83
N ASP A 19 29.55 31.79 1.48
CA ASP A 19 30.07 32.07 0.15
C ASP A 19 31.30 31.19 -0.14
N PHE A 20 31.46 30.73 -1.38
CA PHE A 20 32.78 30.55 -1.98
C PHE A 20 32.71 30.62 -3.51
N CYS A 21 33.18 31.73 -4.07
CA CYS A 21 33.49 31.86 -5.49
C CYS A 21 34.83 31.17 -5.81
N PHE A 22 34.99 30.65 -7.04
CA PHE A 22 36.23 30.85 -7.81
C PHE A 22 35.96 30.72 -9.33
N GLU A 23 36.94 31.14 -10.14
CA GLU A 23 36.70 31.76 -11.44
C GLU A 23 37.03 30.92 -12.71
N LYS A 24 36.69 31.54 -13.84
CA LYS A 24 36.78 31.20 -15.28
C LYS A 24 38.12 30.66 -15.84
N LYS A 25 38.04 29.58 -16.67
CA LYS A 25 38.53 29.38 -18.09
C LYS A 25 40.02 29.66 -18.48
N PRO A 26 40.54 29.36 -19.71
CA PRO A 26 39.95 28.72 -20.94
C PRO A 26 40.81 27.63 -21.70
N ARG A 27 40.16 26.98 -22.70
CA ARG A 27 40.57 26.37 -24.01
C ARG A 27 42.05 26.18 -24.45
N PHE A 28 42.31 25.11 -25.25
CA PHE A 28 42.96 25.16 -26.60
C PHE A 28 42.81 23.86 -27.44
N HIS A 29 43.43 23.82 -28.63
CA HIS A 29 43.17 23.02 -29.85
C HIS A 29 44.55 22.73 -30.59
N ASP A 30 44.73 21.90 -31.63
CA ASP A 30 43.83 21.10 -32.50
C ASP A 30 44.53 19.94 -33.28
N GLU A 31 43.73 19.06 -33.89
CA GLU A 31 43.86 18.35 -35.22
C GLU A 31 44.99 17.36 -35.67
N GLY A 32 44.55 16.31 -36.41
CA GLY A 32 45.26 15.60 -37.52
C GLY A 32 45.95 14.24 -37.23
N ASN A 33 46.01 13.20 -38.10
CA ASN A 33 45.25 12.86 -39.33
C ASN A 33 45.43 11.35 -39.75
N VAL A 34 44.31 10.70 -40.14
CA VAL A 34 43.93 9.53 -41.03
C VAL A 34 44.98 8.97 -42.06
N PRO A 35 44.89 7.77 -42.77
CA PRO A 35 43.81 6.74 -43.02
C PRO A 35 44.15 5.20 -42.99
N GLY A 36 43.10 4.36 -43.18
CA GLY A 36 43.12 3.04 -43.89
C GLY A 36 42.73 1.82 -43.02
N GLU A 37 41.87 0.86 -43.40
CA GLU A 37 41.02 0.60 -44.60
C GLU A 37 39.69 -0.11 -44.18
N THR A 38 38.72 -0.25 -45.09
CA THR A 38 37.51 -1.08 -44.98
C THR A 38 37.09 -1.50 -46.41
N PRO A 39 36.36 -2.61 -46.66
CA PRO A 39 34.99 -2.80 -46.15
C PRO A 39 34.59 -4.25 -45.74
N ALA A 40 33.60 -4.34 -44.84
CA ALA A 40 32.83 -5.55 -44.60
C ALA A 40 31.33 -5.28 -44.87
N SER A 41 30.62 -6.30 -45.35
CA SER A 41 29.24 -6.17 -45.87
C SER A 41 28.16 -6.21 -44.78
N GLN A 42 27.10 -5.42 -45.01
CA GLN A 42 25.70 -5.65 -44.62
C GLN A 42 25.38 -6.21 -43.21
N ASN A 43 24.84 -5.35 -42.34
CA ASN A 43 23.55 -5.67 -41.72
C ASN A 43 22.77 -4.41 -41.29
N SER A 44 21.51 -4.31 -41.70
CA SER A 44 20.69 -3.09 -41.56
C SER A 44 20.08 -2.94 -40.17
N LYS A 45 20.57 -1.98 -39.37
CA LYS A 45 19.90 -1.55 -38.14
C LYS A 45 18.77 -0.56 -38.44
N GLN A 46 17.52 -1.04 -38.51
CA GLN A 46 16.36 -0.16 -38.40
C GLN A 46 16.22 0.32 -36.95
N LYS A 47 16.57 1.58 -36.72
CA LYS A 47 16.49 2.25 -35.42
C LYS A 47 15.06 2.74 -35.19
N SER A 48 14.21 1.89 -34.61
CA SER A 48 12.85 2.28 -34.22
C SER A 48 12.89 3.20 -33.00
N THR A 49 12.66 4.50 -33.23
CA THR A 49 12.55 5.51 -32.18
C THR A 49 11.18 5.39 -31.52
N CYS A 50 11.07 4.58 -30.47
CA CYS A 50 9.86 4.53 -29.65
C CYS A 50 9.83 5.78 -28.75
N SER A 51 8.90 6.69 -29.01
CA SER A 51 8.64 7.86 -28.18
C SER A 51 7.97 7.42 -26.87
N THR A 52 8.71 7.40 -25.77
CA THR A 52 8.16 7.24 -24.42
C THR A 52 7.39 8.50 -24.02
N THR A 53 6.07 8.47 -24.14
CA THR A 53 5.20 9.48 -23.51
C THR A 53 5.23 9.31 -21.99
N THR A 54 5.87 10.26 -21.32
CA THR A 54 5.82 10.46 -19.88
C THR A 54 4.39 10.84 -19.46
N GLU A 55 3.70 9.94 -18.74
CA GLU A 55 2.40 10.23 -18.12
C GLU A 55 2.46 10.11 -16.59
N THR A 56 2.97 11.15 -15.93
CA THR A 56 2.35 11.58 -14.66
C THR A 56 0.94 12.06 -15.01
N GLY A 57 -0.05 11.23 -14.69
CA GLY A 57 -1.24 11.11 -15.54
C GLY A 57 -2.19 12.34 -15.59
N PRO A 58 -2.90 12.52 -16.71
CA PRO A 58 -3.88 13.61 -16.89
C PRO A 58 -5.02 13.61 -15.86
N ALA A 59 -5.26 12.48 -15.18
CA ALA A 59 -6.29 12.34 -14.15
C ALA A 59 -6.13 13.30 -12.95
N ALA A 60 -4.90 13.61 -12.51
CA ALA A 60 -4.69 14.53 -11.39
C ALA A 60 -5.02 15.98 -11.78
N ALA A 61 -4.63 16.40 -12.98
CA ALA A 61 -4.96 17.71 -13.54
C ALA A 61 -6.47 17.86 -13.82
N GLN A 62 -7.11 16.81 -14.34
CA GLN A 62 -8.56 16.75 -14.53
C GLN A 62 -9.32 16.82 -13.20
N ALA A 63 -8.90 16.07 -12.18
CA ALA A 63 -9.51 16.13 -10.84
C ALA A 63 -9.37 17.53 -10.22
N HIS A 64 -8.19 18.15 -10.34
CA HIS A 64 -7.97 19.52 -9.89
C HIS A 64 -8.89 20.53 -10.61
N SER A 65 -9.05 20.41 -11.92
CA SER A 65 -9.95 21.26 -12.72
C SER A 65 -11.43 21.07 -12.35
N HIS A 66 -11.90 19.83 -12.22
CA HIS A 66 -13.28 19.53 -11.85
C HIS A 66 -13.62 19.99 -10.43
N ILE A 67 -12.79 19.68 -9.43
CA ILE A 67 -13.01 20.11 -8.04
C ILE A 67 -12.99 21.64 -7.92
N GLY A 68 -12.11 22.32 -8.68
CA GLY A 68 -12.11 23.78 -8.78
C GLY A 68 -13.43 24.33 -9.32
N SER A 69 -13.90 23.79 -10.46
CA SER A 69 -15.15 24.23 -11.08
C SER A 69 -16.39 23.99 -10.20
N GLU A 70 -16.43 22.88 -9.44
CA GLU A 70 -17.53 22.60 -8.50
C GLU A 70 -17.51 23.59 -7.32
N LEU A 71 -16.32 23.96 -6.82
CA LEU A 71 -16.16 24.98 -5.77
C LEU A 71 -16.63 26.37 -6.22
N GLU A 72 -16.37 26.73 -7.49
CA GLU A 72 -16.77 28.00 -8.11
C GLU A 72 -18.26 28.06 -8.45
N SER A 73 -18.91 26.92 -8.70
CA SER A 73 -20.33 26.83 -9.11
C SER A 73 -21.35 27.38 -8.09
N ARG A 74 -20.94 27.54 -6.81
CA ARG A 74 -21.66 28.16 -5.67
C ARG A 74 -23.07 27.64 -5.31
N LEU A 75 -23.73 26.82 -6.13
CA LEU A 75 -25.10 26.36 -5.94
C LEU A 75 -25.20 25.21 -4.92
N GLY A 76 -25.86 25.45 -3.79
CA GLY A 76 -26.27 24.41 -2.83
C GLY A 76 -25.16 23.76 -1.99
N LEU A 77 -23.92 24.26 -2.06
CA LEU A 77 -22.81 23.74 -1.26
C LEU A 77 -22.83 24.30 0.17
N ASP A 78 -23.33 23.49 1.09
CA ASP A 78 -23.18 23.64 2.54
C ASP A 78 -21.72 23.86 2.97
N ALA A 79 -21.54 24.51 4.13
CA ALA A 79 -20.23 24.85 4.68
C ALA A 79 -19.30 23.64 4.85
N GLY A 80 -19.82 22.51 5.33
CA GLY A 80 -19.03 21.28 5.50
C GLY A 80 -18.54 20.72 4.16
N LYS A 81 -19.44 20.67 3.15
CA LYS A 81 -19.10 20.19 1.80
C LYS A 81 -18.04 21.06 1.12
N ARG A 82 -18.10 22.38 1.33
CA ARG A 82 -17.10 23.31 0.80
C ARG A 82 -15.72 23.09 1.40
N GLU A 83 -15.63 22.79 2.69
CA GLU A 83 -14.34 22.55 3.36
C GLU A 83 -13.72 21.23 2.92
N VAL A 84 -14.52 20.17 2.77
CA VAL A 84 -14.08 18.88 2.22
C VAL A 84 -13.53 19.03 0.79
N LEU A 85 -14.19 19.81 -0.07
CA LEU A 85 -13.71 20.06 -1.44
C LEU A 85 -12.41 20.89 -1.48
N LYS A 86 -12.25 21.89 -0.59
CA LYS A 86 -10.96 22.60 -0.45
C LYS A 86 -9.82 21.66 -0.03
N ALA A 87 -10.09 20.78 0.94
CA ALA A 87 -9.11 19.80 1.41
C ALA A 87 -8.70 18.82 0.28
N ALA A 88 -9.68 18.32 -0.49
CA ALA A 88 -9.44 17.50 -1.67
C ALA A 88 -8.65 18.23 -2.77
N LEU A 89 -8.89 19.53 -2.98
CA LEU A 89 -8.14 20.35 -3.95
C LEU A 89 -6.70 20.62 -3.50
N ALA A 90 -6.47 20.88 -2.21
CA ALA A 90 -5.13 21.02 -1.64
C ALA A 90 -4.33 19.70 -1.77
N PHE A 91 -4.97 18.57 -1.48
CA PHE A 91 -4.43 17.23 -1.68
C PHE A 91 -4.06 16.96 -3.14
N ALA A 92 -4.95 17.27 -4.09
CA ALA A 92 -4.70 17.06 -5.52
C ALA A 92 -3.50 17.88 -6.03
N LYS A 93 -3.31 19.12 -5.52
CA LYS A 93 -2.11 19.93 -5.79
C LYS A 93 -0.84 19.28 -5.25
N GLN A 94 -0.88 18.78 -4.01
CA GLN A 94 0.28 18.13 -3.38
C GLN A 94 0.70 16.85 -4.13
N ALA A 95 -0.27 16.01 -4.54
CA ALA A 95 -0.02 14.83 -5.36
C ALA A 95 0.57 15.18 -6.74
N SER A 96 0.09 16.26 -7.38
CA SER A 96 0.61 16.75 -8.66
C SER A 96 2.01 17.39 -8.57
N GLN A 97 2.49 17.71 -7.37
CA GLN A 97 3.80 18.35 -7.14
C GLN A 97 4.90 17.37 -6.74
N GLN A 98 4.59 16.07 -6.59
CA GLN A 98 5.63 15.07 -6.37
C GLN A 98 6.46 14.86 -7.64
N PRO A 99 7.82 14.89 -7.56
CA PRO A 99 8.65 14.44 -8.65
C PRO A 99 8.43 12.93 -8.88
N SER A 100 8.35 12.54 -10.15
CA SER A 100 8.27 11.13 -10.54
C SER A 100 9.62 10.44 -10.35
N VAL A 101 9.87 9.96 -9.14
CA VAL A 101 11.09 9.20 -8.79
C VAL A 101 10.97 7.78 -9.37
N ILE A 102 11.35 7.64 -10.64
CA ILE A 102 11.85 6.38 -11.20
C ILE A 102 13.37 6.42 -11.05
N ALA A 103 13.95 5.27 -10.69
CA ALA A 103 15.25 5.10 -10.03
C ALA A 103 15.20 5.43 -8.53
N TYR A 104 15.51 4.42 -7.72
CA TYR A 104 16.10 4.66 -6.41
C TYR A 104 17.42 5.37 -6.67
N GLU A 105 17.55 6.64 -6.27
CA GLU A 105 18.88 7.23 -6.14
C GLU A 105 19.62 6.43 -5.07
N GLU A 106 20.75 5.82 -5.46
CA GLU A 106 21.73 5.28 -4.51
C GLU A 106 22.32 6.46 -3.74
N ASP A 107 21.63 6.89 -2.68
CA ASP A 107 22.19 7.85 -1.73
C ASP A 107 23.37 7.18 -1.03
N SER A 108 24.57 7.52 -1.50
CA SER A 108 25.81 6.79 -1.23
C SER A 108 26.22 6.97 0.23
N SER A 109 25.80 6.06 1.11
CA SER A 109 26.15 6.06 2.53
C SER A 109 26.27 4.64 3.08
N GLU A 110 27.51 4.15 3.09
CA GLU A 110 27.98 2.84 3.58
C GLU A 110 27.39 1.61 2.84
N ALA A 111 28.27 0.69 2.43
CA ALA A 111 27.85 -0.56 1.78
C ALA A 111 27.07 -1.43 2.79
N PHE A 112 25.75 -1.52 2.62
CA PHE A 112 24.89 -2.31 3.51
C PHE A 112 25.41 -3.75 3.65
N ASP A 113 25.80 -4.14 4.86
CA ASP A 113 26.28 -5.48 5.14
C ASP A 113 25.16 -6.35 5.72
N ILE A 114 24.75 -7.35 4.93
CA ILE A 114 23.72 -8.37 5.28
C ILE A 114 24.21 -9.27 6.43
N PHE A 115 25.52 -9.34 6.64
CA PHE A 115 26.15 -10.12 7.71
C PHE A 115 26.40 -9.30 8.97
N SER A 116 26.24 -7.98 8.92
CA SER A 116 26.30 -7.12 10.11
C SER A 116 25.17 -7.45 11.07
N GLU A 117 25.49 -7.53 12.35
CA GLU A 117 24.53 -7.71 13.44
C GLU A 117 23.61 -6.48 13.62
N THR A 118 23.90 -5.36 12.94
CA THR A 118 23.03 -4.18 12.88
C THR A 118 21.99 -4.25 11.76
N SER A 119 22.06 -5.24 10.87
CA SER A 119 21.12 -5.39 9.73
C SER A 119 19.74 -5.88 10.14
N TYR A 120 19.55 -6.35 11.38
CA TYR A 120 18.28 -6.76 11.97
C TYR A 120 18.20 -6.34 13.46
N PRO A 121 17.00 -6.35 14.08
CA PRO A 121 16.82 -6.05 15.50
C PRO A 121 17.50 -7.06 16.44
N THR A 122 17.93 -6.62 17.63
CA THR A 122 18.60 -7.49 18.61
C THR A 122 17.65 -8.48 19.29
N ALA A 123 18.18 -9.56 19.85
CA ALA A 123 17.39 -10.58 20.57
C ALA A 123 16.54 -9.98 21.69
N GLU A 124 17.09 -9.04 22.48
CA GLU A 124 16.36 -8.36 23.56
C GLU A 124 15.25 -7.46 23.01
N SER A 125 15.51 -6.79 21.87
CA SER A 125 14.52 -5.97 21.19
C SER A 125 13.34 -6.83 20.74
N LEU A 126 13.61 -7.98 20.12
CA LEU A 126 12.60 -8.92 19.62
C LEU A 126 11.82 -9.57 20.78
N TYR A 127 12.53 -10.02 21.82
CA TYR A 127 11.91 -10.56 23.03
C TYR A 127 10.95 -9.57 23.68
N LEU A 128 11.34 -8.29 23.80
CA LEU A 128 10.46 -7.23 24.32
C LEU A 128 9.25 -7.00 23.42
N ILE A 129 9.38 -7.09 22.10
CA ILE A 129 8.28 -6.90 21.14
C ILE A 129 7.28 -8.07 21.20
N LEU A 130 7.78 -9.30 21.26
CA LEU A 130 6.97 -10.52 21.37
C LEU A 130 6.31 -10.66 22.76
N SER A 131 6.99 -10.21 23.83
CA SER A 131 6.47 -10.27 25.20
C SER A 131 5.53 -9.11 25.56
N SER A 132 5.46 -8.05 24.74
CA SER A 132 4.64 -6.87 25.03
C SER A 132 3.17 -7.13 24.70
N PRO A 133 2.24 -7.11 25.67
CA PRO A 133 0.82 -7.31 25.39
C PRO A 133 0.29 -6.17 24.51
N ARG A 134 -0.50 -6.55 23.49
CA ARG A 134 -1.20 -5.59 22.63
C ARG A 134 -2.19 -4.78 23.47
N LYS A 135 -2.13 -3.45 23.38
CA LYS A 135 -2.91 -2.51 24.22
C LYS A 135 -4.38 -2.37 23.80
N SER A 136 -4.75 -2.81 22.60
CA SER A 136 -6.13 -2.75 22.10
C SER A 136 -6.38 -3.75 20.96
N THR A 137 -7.66 -4.02 20.67
CA THR A 137 -8.07 -4.83 19.52
C THR A 137 -7.61 -4.21 18.20
N GLY A 138 -7.70 -2.88 18.07
CA GLY A 138 -7.22 -2.16 16.89
C GLY A 138 -5.71 -2.30 16.68
N GLN A 139 -4.89 -2.11 17.72
CA GLN A 139 -3.44 -2.33 17.62
C GLN A 139 -3.10 -3.79 17.25
N SER A 140 -3.90 -4.76 17.73
CA SER A 140 -3.75 -6.18 17.37
C SER A 140 -4.06 -6.41 15.90
N PHE A 141 -5.13 -5.81 15.36
CA PHE A 141 -5.43 -5.83 13.93
C PHE A 141 -4.31 -5.21 13.10
N THR A 142 -3.88 -3.98 13.44
CA THR A 142 -2.83 -3.26 12.70
C THR A 142 -1.52 -4.04 12.69
N MET A 143 -1.18 -4.75 13.76
CA MET A 143 0.01 -5.60 13.81
C MET A 143 -0.15 -6.89 13.00
N ASP A 144 -1.26 -7.62 13.13
CA ASP A 144 -1.51 -8.83 12.35
C ASP A 144 -1.53 -8.51 10.85
N ILE A 145 -2.43 -7.62 10.40
CA ILE A 145 -2.59 -7.32 8.96
C ILE A 145 -1.40 -6.56 8.39
N GLY A 146 -0.82 -5.65 9.20
CA GLY A 146 0.22 -4.75 8.77
C GLY A 146 1.60 -5.38 8.73
N SER A 147 1.84 -6.51 9.40
CA SER A 147 3.17 -7.16 9.43
C SER A 147 3.35 -8.30 8.44
N VAL A 148 2.26 -8.81 7.83
CA VAL A 148 2.20 -9.91 6.84
C VAL A 148 2.53 -11.31 7.40
N ILE A 149 3.28 -11.41 8.50
CA ILE A 149 3.71 -12.67 9.14
C ILE A 149 3.17 -12.79 10.57
N SER A 150 2.99 -14.01 11.07
CA SER A 150 2.68 -14.22 12.50
C SER A 150 3.87 -13.93 13.42
N GLU A 151 3.58 -13.74 14.71
CA GLU A 151 4.58 -13.66 15.79
C GLU A 151 5.45 -14.93 15.87
N GLU A 152 4.87 -16.12 15.64
CA GLU A 152 5.59 -17.41 15.57
C GLU A 152 6.58 -17.43 14.38
N THR A 153 6.15 -16.93 13.22
CA THR A 153 7.03 -16.80 12.06
C THR A 153 8.10 -15.72 12.26
N LEU A 154 7.79 -14.60 12.93
CA LEU A 154 8.77 -13.58 13.30
C LEU A 154 9.85 -14.16 14.21
N GLU A 155 9.47 -14.84 15.28
CA GLU A 155 10.39 -15.45 16.24
C GLU A 155 11.34 -16.42 15.53
N ARG A 156 10.79 -17.33 14.72
CA ARG A 156 11.58 -18.29 13.94
C ARG A 156 12.55 -17.60 12.96
N GLN A 157 12.06 -16.66 12.15
CA GLN A 157 12.89 -15.96 11.16
C GLN A 157 14.01 -15.14 11.84
N ALA A 158 13.70 -14.49 12.95
CA ALA A 158 14.66 -13.69 13.68
C ALA A 158 15.70 -14.55 14.43
N LEU A 159 15.30 -15.69 15.00
CA LEU A 159 16.22 -16.64 15.61
C LEU A 159 17.20 -17.21 14.57
N GLU A 160 16.70 -17.62 13.40
CA GLU A 160 17.54 -18.09 12.28
C GLU A 160 18.55 -17.01 11.81
N LEU A 161 18.21 -15.72 11.89
CA LEU A 161 19.14 -14.61 11.64
C LEU A 161 20.19 -14.45 12.74
N ILE A 162 19.77 -14.47 14.01
CA ILE A 162 20.61 -14.30 15.21
C ILE A 162 21.64 -15.43 15.32
N GLU A 163 21.21 -16.68 15.15
CA GLU A 163 22.07 -17.87 15.17
C GLU A 163 22.94 -18.00 13.91
N LYS A 164 22.74 -17.13 12.91
CA LYS A 164 23.44 -17.12 11.62
C LYS A 164 23.29 -18.45 10.85
N SER A 165 22.20 -19.17 11.08
CA SER A 165 21.88 -20.45 10.44
C SER A 165 21.27 -20.27 9.04
N VAL A 166 20.56 -19.16 8.80
CA VAL A 166 20.03 -18.81 7.46
C VAL A 166 21.05 -18.07 6.58
N ASN A 167 21.13 -18.48 5.31
CA ASN A 167 22.10 -18.04 4.32
C ASN A 167 21.44 -17.70 2.97
N GLY A 168 22.18 -17.05 2.08
CA GLY A 168 21.75 -16.75 0.70
C GLY A 168 20.52 -15.82 0.62
N ALA A 169 19.68 -16.02 -0.41
CA ALA A 169 18.49 -15.21 -0.64
C ALA A 169 17.51 -15.20 0.55
N THR A 170 17.28 -16.36 1.18
CA THR A 170 16.39 -16.49 2.34
C THR A 170 16.79 -15.57 3.50
N ARG A 171 18.11 -15.34 3.71
CA ARG A 171 18.60 -14.38 4.71
C ARG A 171 18.16 -12.96 4.40
N VAL A 172 18.19 -12.55 3.12
CA VAL A 172 17.70 -11.24 2.67
C VAL A 172 16.20 -11.12 2.88
N HIS A 173 15.43 -12.17 2.55
CA HIS A 173 13.98 -12.20 2.74
C HIS A 173 13.59 -12.02 4.21
N TYR A 174 14.27 -12.71 5.13
CA TYR A 174 14.05 -12.55 6.57
C TYR A 174 14.45 -11.16 7.08
N ILE A 175 15.53 -10.58 6.57
CA ILE A 175 15.93 -9.21 6.95
C ILE A 175 14.83 -8.21 6.56
N VAL A 176 14.21 -8.38 5.38
CA VAL A 176 13.05 -7.56 4.96
C VAL A 176 11.87 -7.73 5.93
N THR A 177 11.40 -8.96 6.16
CA THR A 177 10.21 -9.20 7.00
C THR A 177 10.43 -8.79 8.46
N VAL A 178 11.57 -9.12 9.07
CA VAL A 178 11.87 -8.83 10.49
C VAL A 178 12.07 -7.33 10.72
N ASN A 179 12.82 -6.62 9.86
CA ASN A 179 12.95 -5.16 10.01
C ASN A 179 11.61 -4.46 9.77
N PHE A 180 10.81 -4.93 8.82
CA PHE A 180 9.49 -4.37 8.57
C PHE A 180 8.53 -4.57 9.75
N PHE A 181 8.45 -5.78 10.33
CA PHE A 181 7.65 -6.05 11.52
C PHE A 181 8.02 -5.10 12.67
N VAL A 182 9.31 -4.94 12.95
CA VAL A 182 9.77 -4.07 14.03
C VAL A 182 9.60 -2.58 13.69
N TRP A 183 9.78 -2.17 12.44
CA TRP A 183 9.47 -0.80 11.99
C TRP A 183 7.97 -0.48 12.14
N MET A 184 7.09 -1.45 11.85
CA MET A 184 5.66 -1.38 12.08
C MET A 184 5.33 -1.29 13.57
N TYR A 185 5.89 -2.19 14.39
CA TYR A 185 5.67 -2.19 15.84
C TYR A 185 6.12 -0.88 16.50
N LEU A 186 7.30 -0.37 16.14
CA LEU A 186 7.81 0.92 16.63
C LEU A 186 7.04 2.12 16.02
N GLY A 187 6.30 1.93 14.94
CA GLY A 187 5.31 2.91 14.47
C GLY A 187 3.99 2.84 15.23
N ALA A 188 3.55 1.64 15.58
CA ALA A 188 2.32 1.37 16.30
C ALA A 188 2.46 1.46 17.84
N SER A 189 3.64 1.81 18.34
CA SER A 189 3.93 1.91 19.77
C SER A 189 3.97 3.37 20.22
N ASN A 190 3.01 3.77 21.03
CA ASN A 190 2.87 5.11 21.56
C ASN A 190 4.07 5.46 22.46
N TYR A 191 4.99 6.29 21.96
CA TYR A 191 5.97 6.97 22.80
C TYR A 191 5.26 8.12 23.52
N HIS A 192 4.64 7.83 24.66
CA HIS A 192 4.04 8.84 25.57
C HIS A 192 5.08 9.82 26.18
N THR A 193 6.24 9.95 25.55
CA THR A 193 7.46 10.62 26.02
C THR A 193 8.07 11.44 24.88
N THR A 194 7.21 12.06 24.07
CA THR A 194 7.56 13.05 23.03
C THR A 194 8.51 14.09 23.62
N GLY A 195 9.73 14.16 23.08
CA GLY A 195 10.80 15.06 23.57
C GLY A 195 11.80 14.44 24.54
N SER A 196 11.63 13.19 25.01
CA SER A 196 12.68 12.50 25.78
C SER A 196 13.84 12.02 24.89
N ILE A 197 15.04 11.96 25.47
CA ILE A 197 16.23 11.38 24.81
C ILE A 197 15.95 9.93 24.37
N MET A 198 15.23 9.16 25.19
CA MET A 198 14.84 7.79 24.86
C MET A 198 13.95 7.72 23.61
N ALA A 199 12.94 8.59 23.49
CA ALA A 199 12.09 8.65 22.30
C ALA A 199 12.89 9.01 21.03
N GLN A 200 13.87 9.93 21.13
CA GLN A 200 14.78 10.24 20.02
C GLN A 200 15.65 9.04 19.63
N HIS A 201 16.16 8.29 20.61
CA HIS A 201 16.93 7.06 20.35
C HIS A 201 16.08 5.98 19.68
N ILE A 202 14.82 5.80 20.08
CA ILE A 202 13.93 4.81 19.46
C ILE A 202 13.53 5.25 18.05
N LEU A 203 13.27 6.54 17.81
CA LEU A 203 13.05 7.07 16.46
C LEU A 203 14.26 6.82 15.55
N LYS A 204 15.48 7.07 16.04
CA LYS A 204 16.72 6.74 15.31
C LYS A 204 16.86 5.25 15.02
N ARG A 205 16.46 4.36 15.95
CA ARG A 205 16.43 2.90 15.73
C ARG A 205 15.39 2.51 14.67
N ARG A 206 14.19 3.10 14.70
CA ARG A 206 13.16 2.88 13.67
C ARG A 206 13.65 3.31 12.28
N GLN A 207 14.30 4.47 12.18
CA GLN A 207 14.95 4.93 10.93
C GLN A 207 16.06 3.99 10.46
N GLN A 208 16.82 3.36 11.37
CA GLN A 208 17.80 2.34 10.98
C GLN A 208 17.12 1.09 10.40
N TYR A 209 16.05 0.58 11.02
CA TYR A 209 15.31 -0.55 10.48
C TYR A 209 14.65 -0.23 9.13
N GLU A 210 14.24 1.02 8.91
CA GLU A 210 13.77 1.49 7.61
C GLU A 210 14.87 1.44 6.52
N LYS A 211 16.09 1.90 6.85
CA LYS A 211 17.24 1.81 5.95
C LYS A 211 17.63 0.36 5.66
N ASN A 212 17.67 -0.48 6.69
CA ASN A 212 17.95 -1.92 6.55
C ASN A 212 16.92 -2.61 5.63
N LEU A 213 15.64 -2.32 5.83
CA LEU A 213 14.53 -2.81 5.02
C LEU A 213 14.68 -2.39 3.56
N GLN A 214 14.93 -1.11 3.29
CA GLN A 214 15.13 -0.60 1.93
C GLN A 214 16.34 -1.24 1.25
N ALA A 215 17.48 -1.31 1.95
CA ALA A 215 18.70 -1.91 1.40
C ALA A 215 18.57 -3.42 1.15
N ALA A 216 17.81 -4.15 1.98
CA ALA A 216 17.51 -5.56 1.77
C ALA A 216 16.51 -5.79 0.63
N LEU A 217 15.48 -4.93 0.47
CA LEU A 217 14.56 -4.98 -0.68
C LEU A 217 15.30 -4.82 -2.01
N CYS A 218 16.28 -3.90 -2.09
CA CYS A 218 17.14 -3.73 -3.26
C CYS A 218 18.05 -4.96 -3.56
N ARG A 219 18.16 -5.92 -2.63
CA ARG A 219 18.96 -7.15 -2.79
C ARG A 219 18.12 -8.41 -2.99
N ILE A 220 16.79 -8.31 -3.06
CA ILE A 220 15.96 -9.43 -3.53
C ILE A 220 16.31 -9.71 -4.99
N GLY A 221 16.74 -10.93 -5.28
CA GLY A 221 17.16 -11.32 -6.62
C GLY A 221 15.96 -11.48 -7.55
N VAL A 222 16.06 -10.95 -8.77
CA VAL A 222 15.06 -11.16 -9.84
C VAL A 222 14.89 -12.65 -10.19
N LEU A 223 15.91 -13.46 -9.90
CA LEU A 223 15.95 -14.91 -10.10
C LEU A 223 15.87 -15.71 -8.79
N ASP A 224 15.49 -15.10 -7.67
CA ASP A 224 15.31 -15.81 -6.40
C ASP A 224 14.26 -16.93 -6.56
N GLN A 225 14.58 -18.11 -6.05
CA GLN A 225 13.68 -19.26 -6.13
C GLN A 225 12.35 -18.94 -5.40
N PRO A 226 11.19 -19.17 -6.03
CA PRO A 226 9.89 -18.98 -5.39
C PRO A 226 9.79 -19.72 -4.06
N SER A 227 9.63 -18.97 -2.98
CA SER A 227 9.57 -19.48 -1.60
C SER A 227 8.53 -18.69 -0.79
N LEU A 228 8.01 -19.28 0.29
CA LEU A 228 7.10 -18.54 1.18
C LEU A 228 7.79 -17.31 1.83
N PRO A 229 9.06 -17.39 2.28
CA PRO A 229 9.81 -16.20 2.72
C PRO A 229 9.92 -15.11 1.65
N LEU A 230 10.17 -15.45 0.38
CA LEU A 230 10.21 -14.45 -0.71
C LEU A 230 8.85 -13.78 -0.88
N LEU A 231 7.76 -14.54 -0.83
CA LEU A 231 6.40 -13.99 -0.92
C LEU A 231 6.10 -13.04 0.25
N GLN A 232 6.43 -13.45 1.47
CA GLN A 232 6.28 -12.64 2.68
C GLN A 232 7.12 -11.36 2.58
N ALA A 233 8.39 -11.44 2.18
CA ALA A 233 9.28 -10.29 2.01
C ALA A 233 8.76 -9.28 0.96
N LEU A 234 8.28 -9.76 -0.21
CA LEU A 234 7.71 -8.89 -1.24
C LEU A 234 6.44 -8.19 -0.77
N LEU A 235 5.58 -8.86 0.00
CA LEU A 235 4.36 -8.27 0.57
C LEU A 235 4.66 -7.32 1.74
N SER A 236 5.62 -7.64 2.61
CA SER A 236 6.14 -6.72 3.63
C SER A 236 6.72 -5.45 2.98
N GLY A 237 7.46 -5.60 1.87
CA GLY A 237 7.94 -4.49 1.06
C GLY A 237 6.80 -3.69 0.41
N ALA A 238 5.79 -4.35 -0.15
CA ALA A 238 4.63 -3.69 -0.74
C ALA A 238 3.85 -2.87 0.32
N MET A 239 3.59 -3.45 1.48
CA MET A 239 2.97 -2.79 2.62
C MET A 239 3.83 -1.61 3.13
N PHE A 240 5.15 -1.79 3.24
CA PHE A 240 6.05 -0.68 3.58
C PHE A 240 5.94 0.47 2.57
N MET A 241 6.01 0.19 1.26
CA MET A 241 5.88 1.21 0.22
C MET A 241 4.50 1.88 0.24
N LEU A 242 3.44 1.11 0.49
CA LEU A 242 2.08 1.61 0.64
C LEU A 242 1.99 2.62 1.79
N LEU A 243 2.47 2.23 2.98
CA LEU A 243 2.47 3.07 4.17
C LEU A 243 3.39 4.29 4.04
N SER A 244 4.48 4.18 3.29
CA SER A 244 5.36 5.30 2.89
C SER A 244 4.77 6.19 1.79
N GLY A 245 3.59 5.87 1.23
CA GLY A 245 2.93 6.66 0.17
C GLY A 245 3.50 6.44 -1.24
N LYS A 246 4.34 5.42 -1.44
CA LYS A 246 5.05 5.10 -2.68
C LYS A 246 4.26 4.07 -3.52
N LEU A 247 3.08 4.47 -3.98
CA LEU A 247 2.07 3.56 -4.55
C LEU A 247 2.54 2.74 -5.76
N GLU A 248 3.27 3.35 -6.70
CA GLU A 248 3.79 2.64 -7.89
C GLU A 248 4.77 1.52 -7.50
N MET A 249 5.62 1.74 -6.50
CA MET A 249 6.53 0.70 -5.99
C MET A 249 5.79 -0.37 -5.15
N CYS A 250 4.74 0.03 -4.42
CA CYS A 250 3.82 -0.93 -3.80
C CYS A 250 3.19 -1.88 -4.84
N TRP A 251 2.69 -1.34 -5.95
CA TRP A 251 2.14 -2.13 -7.06
C TRP A 251 3.19 -3.04 -7.71
N GLN A 252 4.40 -2.56 -7.98
CA GLN A 252 5.48 -3.38 -8.57
C GLN A 252 5.88 -4.56 -7.66
N LEU A 253 5.96 -4.33 -6.34
CA LEU A 253 6.22 -5.38 -5.35
C LEU A 253 5.03 -6.35 -5.23
N SER A 254 3.79 -5.85 -5.19
CA SER A 254 2.56 -6.66 -5.16
C SER A 254 2.39 -7.55 -6.41
N ALA A 255 2.65 -7.02 -7.61
CA ALA A 255 2.61 -7.78 -8.86
C ALA A 255 3.73 -8.84 -8.91
N SER A 256 4.86 -8.59 -8.24
CA SER A 256 5.94 -9.57 -8.08
C SER A 256 5.57 -10.65 -7.06
N ALA A 257 4.96 -10.26 -5.93
CA ALA A 257 4.38 -11.18 -4.95
C ALA A 257 3.33 -12.10 -5.60
N SER A 258 2.42 -11.56 -6.42
CA SER A 258 1.40 -12.34 -7.14
C SER A 258 2.02 -13.40 -8.06
N ARG A 259 3.11 -13.06 -8.77
CA ARG A 259 3.86 -14.03 -9.61
C ARG A 259 4.54 -15.12 -8.77
N VAL A 260 5.18 -14.76 -7.65
CA VAL A 260 5.76 -15.74 -6.71
C VAL A 260 4.67 -16.63 -6.10
N CYS A 261 3.52 -16.06 -5.73
CA CYS A 261 2.38 -16.79 -5.21
C CYS A 261 1.87 -17.86 -6.19
N MET A 262 1.73 -17.52 -7.48
CA MET A 262 1.38 -18.49 -8.52
C MET A 262 2.45 -19.56 -8.74
N ALA A 263 3.74 -19.18 -8.72
CA ALA A 263 4.85 -20.12 -8.86
C ALA A 263 4.94 -21.11 -7.68
N LEU A 264 4.46 -20.73 -6.49
CA LEU A 264 4.28 -21.61 -5.33
C LEU A 264 3.07 -22.56 -5.44
N GLY A 265 2.32 -22.52 -6.54
CA GLY A 265 1.08 -23.28 -6.75
C GLY A 265 -0.21 -22.52 -6.37
N GLY A 266 -0.08 -21.30 -5.83
CA GLY A 266 -1.21 -20.43 -5.49
C GLY A 266 -2.28 -21.12 -4.62
N PRO A 267 -3.58 -20.95 -4.95
CA PRO A 267 -4.69 -21.59 -4.23
C PRO A 267 -4.60 -23.12 -4.17
N ARG A 268 -4.02 -23.79 -5.19
CA ARG A 268 -3.83 -25.26 -5.17
C ARG A 268 -2.85 -25.72 -4.09
N ARG A 269 -2.00 -24.82 -3.58
CA ARG A 269 -1.13 -25.13 -2.44
C ARG A 269 -1.93 -25.28 -1.13
N ILE A 270 -3.04 -24.55 -1.00
CA ILE A 270 -3.88 -24.50 0.21
C ILE A 270 -4.75 -25.74 0.38
N SER A 271 -5.05 -26.45 -0.71
CA SER A 271 -5.70 -27.77 -0.68
C SER A 271 -4.72 -28.92 -0.44
N SER A 272 -3.41 -28.65 -0.27
CA SER A 272 -2.42 -29.70 -0.03
C SER A 272 -2.50 -30.24 1.40
N GLN A 273 -2.95 -31.49 1.53
CA GLN A 273 -3.06 -32.21 2.81
C GLN A 273 -1.71 -32.51 3.48
N THR A 274 -0.59 -32.25 2.81
CA THR A 274 0.77 -32.58 3.30
C THR A 274 1.42 -31.47 4.12
N MET A 275 0.81 -30.27 4.21
CA MET A 275 1.39 -29.14 4.92
C MET A 275 1.15 -29.21 6.43
N ALA A 276 2.15 -28.80 7.22
CA ALA A 276 1.96 -28.62 8.66
C ALA A 276 0.93 -27.52 8.94
N ALA A 277 0.17 -27.64 10.04
CA ALA A 277 -0.94 -26.74 10.34
C ALA A 277 -0.52 -25.26 10.47
N HIS A 278 0.68 -24.98 10.98
CA HIS A 278 1.26 -23.63 11.00
C HIS A 278 1.57 -23.12 9.59
N GLU A 279 2.30 -23.88 8.77
CA GLU A 279 2.66 -23.46 7.41
C GLU A 279 1.43 -23.24 6.50
N LEU A 280 0.39 -24.06 6.68
CA LEU A 280 -0.88 -23.89 5.99
C LEU A 280 -1.60 -22.59 6.41
N ARG A 281 -1.56 -22.25 7.71
CA ARG A 281 -2.10 -20.98 8.24
C ARG A 281 -1.34 -19.78 7.65
N GLU A 282 -0.02 -19.79 7.70
CA GLU A 282 0.83 -18.74 7.10
C GLU A 282 0.59 -18.60 5.60
N THR A 283 0.49 -19.71 4.86
CA THR A 283 0.24 -19.72 3.42
C THR A 283 -1.12 -19.12 3.09
N ARG A 284 -2.19 -19.49 3.83
CA ARG A 284 -3.53 -18.91 3.67
C ARG A 284 -3.54 -17.42 3.97
N TYR A 285 -2.89 -17.01 5.06
CA TYR A 285 -2.82 -15.62 5.47
C TYR A 285 -2.07 -14.76 4.45
N THR A 286 -0.90 -15.22 4.03
CA THR A 286 -0.06 -14.57 3.01
C THR A 286 -0.80 -14.47 1.66
N LEU A 287 -1.54 -15.51 1.24
CA LEU A 287 -2.41 -15.44 0.06
C LEU A 287 -3.52 -14.40 0.24
N SER A 288 -4.18 -14.33 1.40
CA SER A 288 -5.27 -13.37 1.63
C SER A 288 -4.80 -11.93 1.47
N ILE A 289 -3.61 -11.57 1.99
CA ILE A 289 -3.00 -10.25 1.81
C ILE A 289 -2.64 -10.01 0.35
N CYS A 290 -2.00 -10.98 -0.32
CA CYS A 290 -1.67 -10.89 -1.74
C CYS A 290 -2.92 -10.67 -2.63
N TYR A 291 -4.02 -11.38 -2.32
CA TYR A 291 -5.29 -11.25 -3.00
C TYR A 291 -5.88 -9.84 -2.83
N MET A 292 -6.01 -9.36 -1.59
CA MET A 292 -6.55 -8.03 -1.30
C MET A 292 -5.73 -6.92 -1.96
N PHE A 293 -4.40 -6.97 -1.87
CA PHE A 293 -3.51 -5.98 -2.50
C PHE A 293 -3.67 -5.93 -4.02
N ASP A 294 -3.68 -7.08 -4.69
CA ASP A 294 -3.76 -7.14 -6.15
C ASP A 294 -5.07 -6.53 -6.69
N ARG A 295 -6.23 -6.83 -6.08
CA ARG A 295 -7.52 -6.26 -6.51
C ARG A 295 -7.65 -4.77 -6.17
N ALA A 296 -7.27 -4.39 -4.95
CA ALA A 296 -7.36 -3.00 -4.50
C ALA A 296 -6.47 -2.08 -5.35
N LEU A 297 -5.24 -2.50 -5.65
CA LEU A 297 -4.30 -1.73 -6.47
C LEU A 297 -4.71 -1.74 -7.95
N ALA A 298 -5.15 -2.87 -8.50
CA ALA A 298 -5.61 -2.94 -9.90
C ALA A 298 -6.78 -1.99 -10.16
N LEU A 299 -7.79 -1.97 -9.28
CA LEU A 299 -8.89 -1.00 -9.38
C LEU A 299 -8.39 0.43 -9.17
N SER A 300 -7.58 0.67 -8.15
CA SER A 300 -7.11 2.01 -7.78
C SER A 300 -6.24 2.68 -8.85
N MET A 301 -5.48 1.88 -9.61
CA MET A 301 -4.51 2.34 -10.60
C MET A 301 -4.96 2.07 -12.04
N ASN A 302 -6.18 1.54 -12.24
CA ASN A 302 -6.73 1.14 -13.53
C ASN A 302 -5.77 0.21 -14.32
N ARG A 303 -5.29 -0.84 -13.64
CA ARG A 303 -4.39 -1.88 -14.17
C ARG A 303 -5.12 -3.22 -14.29
N CYS A 304 -4.54 -4.18 -15.00
CA CYS A 304 -4.96 -5.57 -14.95
C CYS A 304 -4.55 -6.23 -13.62
N LEU A 305 -5.31 -7.26 -13.20
CA LEU A 305 -4.94 -8.13 -12.08
C LEU A 305 -3.65 -8.91 -12.41
N ALA A 306 -2.74 -9.04 -11.44
CA ALA A 306 -1.52 -9.84 -11.57
C ALA A 306 -1.70 -11.27 -11.05
N LEU A 307 -2.66 -11.50 -10.14
CA LEU A 307 -3.03 -12.83 -9.64
C LEU A 307 -4.34 -13.27 -10.34
N PRO A 308 -4.34 -14.38 -11.11
CA PRO A 308 -5.55 -14.91 -11.74
C PRO A 308 -6.70 -15.19 -10.77
N GLU A 309 -7.92 -15.29 -11.29
CA GLU A 309 -9.06 -15.81 -10.54
C GLU A 309 -8.90 -17.29 -10.20
N PHE A 310 -9.61 -17.73 -9.17
CA PHE A 310 -9.58 -19.11 -8.68
C PHE A 310 -10.87 -19.51 -7.97
N ASP A 311 -11.24 -20.78 -8.07
CA ASP A 311 -12.53 -21.32 -7.62
C ASP A 311 -12.71 -21.36 -6.09
N THR A 312 -11.70 -20.99 -5.31
CA THR A 312 -11.76 -20.95 -3.84
C THR A 312 -12.30 -19.61 -3.38
N ASN A 313 -13.39 -19.62 -2.62
CA ASN A 313 -13.94 -18.45 -1.96
C ASN A 313 -12.87 -17.74 -1.10
N PRO A 314 -12.49 -16.48 -1.40
CA PRO A 314 -11.44 -15.77 -0.67
C PRO A 314 -11.72 -15.62 0.82
N THR A 315 -13.00 -15.55 1.22
CA THR A 315 -13.39 -15.44 2.64
C THR A 315 -13.11 -16.71 3.47
N GLU A 316 -12.83 -17.85 2.83
CA GLU A 316 -12.42 -19.10 3.49
C GLU A 316 -10.92 -19.14 3.81
N LEU A 317 -10.12 -18.23 3.23
CA LEU A 317 -8.69 -18.12 3.52
C LEU A 317 -8.44 -17.74 4.99
N VAL A 318 -9.27 -16.85 5.53
CA VAL A 318 -9.19 -16.38 6.92
C VAL A 318 -10.54 -16.60 7.60
N SER A 319 -10.64 -17.72 8.32
CA SER A 319 -11.81 -18.03 9.14
C SER A 319 -11.96 -17.00 10.28
N PRO A 320 -13.20 -16.62 10.65
CA PRO A 320 -13.41 -15.69 11.75
C PRO A 320 -13.10 -16.38 13.08
N ASP A 321 -12.34 -15.71 13.93
CA ASP A 321 -11.93 -16.21 15.25
C ASP A 321 -12.57 -15.35 16.35
N ALA A 322 -13.31 -16.01 17.25
CA ALA A 322 -13.94 -15.36 18.41
C ALA A 322 -12.91 -14.72 19.36
N LYS A 323 -11.66 -15.21 19.40
CA LYS A 323 -10.55 -14.65 20.19
C LYS A 323 -9.87 -13.47 19.49
N LYS A 324 -10.01 -13.34 18.17
CA LYS A 324 -9.47 -12.25 17.35
C LYS A 324 -10.62 -11.57 16.62
N PRO A 325 -11.44 -10.74 17.31
CA PRO A 325 -12.68 -10.21 16.75
C PRO A 325 -12.50 -9.35 15.49
N TYR A 326 -11.29 -8.81 15.27
CA TYR A 326 -10.86 -8.10 14.07
C TYR A 326 -10.70 -8.98 12.82
N THR A 327 -10.68 -10.31 12.93
CA THR A 327 -10.69 -11.21 11.76
C THR A 327 -11.88 -10.94 10.83
N SER A 328 -13.01 -10.48 11.38
CA SER A 328 -14.16 -10.04 10.58
C SER A 328 -13.89 -8.78 9.72
N LEU A 329 -12.93 -7.91 10.09
CA LEU A 329 -12.50 -6.82 9.19
C LEU A 329 -11.81 -7.39 7.94
N ILE A 330 -10.94 -8.39 8.13
CA ILE A 330 -10.24 -9.07 7.03
C ILE A 330 -11.25 -9.74 6.09
N GLN A 331 -12.32 -10.34 6.62
CA GLN A 331 -13.40 -10.89 5.81
C GLN A 331 -14.13 -9.82 4.97
N VAL A 332 -14.39 -8.63 5.54
CA VAL A 332 -15.00 -7.52 4.79
C VAL A 332 -14.05 -7.01 3.70
N PHE A 333 -12.74 -6.89 3.97
CA PHE A 333 -11.75 -6.53 2.95
C PHE A 333 -11.65 -7.58 1.83
N LEU A 334 -11.77 -8.87 2.15
CA LEU A 334 -11.83 -9.95 1.15
C LEU A 334 -13.07 -9.86 0.27
N GLN A 335 -14.26 -9.61 0.85
CA GLN A 335 -15.50 -9.38 0.08
C GLN A 335 -15.42 -8.12 -0.79
N LEU A 336 -14.82 -7.04 -0.29
CA LEU A 336 -14.56 -5.83 -1.08
C LEU A 336 -13.60 -6.13 -2.24
N ALA A 337 -12.55 -6.92 -2.01
CA ALA A 337 -11.61 -7.35 -3.04
C ALA A 337 -12.29 -8.18 -4.14
N GLU A 338 -13.25 -9.06 -3.83
CA GLU A 338 -14.05 -9.76 -4.84
C GLU A 338 -14.79 -8.77 -5.77
N VAL A 339 -15.49 -7.78 -5.21
CA VAL A 339 -16.20 -6.76 -6.00
C VAL A 339 -15.22 -5.90 -6.82
N GLN A 340 -14.04 -5.59 -6.28
CA GLN A 340 -12.97 -4.91 -7.00
C GLN A 340 -12.47 -5.74 -8.20
N SER A 341 -12.37 -7.07 -8.06
CA SER A 341 -12.03 -8.01 -9.15
C SER A 341 -13.04 -7.88 -10.30
N ASP A 342 -14.33 -7.99 -9.98
CA ASP A 342 -15.41 -7.92 -10.98
C ASP A 342 -15.38 -6.60 -11.77
N ILE A 343 -15.17 -5.45 -11.08
CA ILE A 343 -15.10 -4.12 -11.71
C ILE A 343 -13.91 -4.05 -12.67
N VAL A 344 -12.74 -4.56 -12.27
CA VAL A 344 -11.54 -4.57 -13.12
C VAL A 344 -11.74 -5.47 -14.33
N HIS A 345 -12.35 -6.64 -14.17
CA HIS A 345 -12.68 -7.51 -15.30
C HIS A 345 -13.64 -6.83 -16.28
N HIS A 346 -14.75 -6.28 -15.80
CA HIS A 346 -15.73 -5.61 -16.64
C HIS A 346 -15.14 -4.38 -17.38
N THR A 347 -14.32 -3.56 -16.69
CA THR A 347 -13.68 -2.38 -17.30
C THR A 347 -12.70 -2.72 -18.43
N ASN A 348 -12.03 -3.88 -18.35
CA ASN A 348 -11.07 -4.30 -19.36
C ASN A 348 -11.74 -4.89 -20.62
N ILE A 349 -12.97 -5.41 -20.51
CA ILE A 349 -13.71 -6.04 -21.63
C ILE A 349 -14.49 -4.96 -22.40
N LYS A 350 -13.80 -4.18 -23.22
CA LYS A 350 -14.33 -2.99 -23.95
C LYS A 350 -15.42 -3.23 -25.01
N ASN A 351 -16.03 -4.43 -25.08
CA ASN A 351 -16.95 -4.85 -26.15
C ASN A 351 -18.30 -5.38 -25.60
N MET A 352 -18.91 -4.68 -24.64
CA MET A 352 -20.17 -5.11 -24.00
C MET A 352 -21.40 -4.34 -24.52
N LYS A 353 -22.59 -4.93 -24.35
CA LYS A 353 -23.87 -4.31 -24.74
C LYS A 353 -24.51 -3.62 -23.56
N THR A 354 -25.14 -2.47 -23.80
CA THR A 354 -25.80 -1.60 -22.82
C THR A 354 -26.74 -2.30 -21.82
N ARG A 355 -27.31 -3.46 -22.18
CA ARG A 355 -28.15 -4.26 -21.26
C ARG A 355 -27.33 -5.13 -20.31
N GLU A 356 -26.27 -5.76 -20.81
CA GLU A 356 -25.37 -6.62 -20.03
C GLU A 356 -24.64 -5.78 -18.96
N ASP A 357 -24.31 -4.52 -19.28
CA ASP A 357 -23.72 -3.55 -18.34
C ASP A 357 -24.66 -3.20 -17.18
N VAL A 358 -25.96 -3.00 -17.44
CA VAL A 358 -26.96 -2.71 -16.40
C VAL A 358 -27.17 -3.90 -15.47
N GLU A 359 -27.29 -5.12 -16.02
CA GLU A 359 -27.44 -6.36 -15.24
C GLU A 359 -26.18 -6.63 -14.38
N THR A 360 -24.99 -6.30 -14.90
CA THR A 360 -23.72 -6.35 -14.15
C THR A 360 -23.71 -5.33 -13.01
N VAL A 361 -24.03 -4.05 -13.27
CA VAL A 361 -24.04 -3.01 -12.23
C VAL A 361 -25.04 -3.29 -11.12
N GLN A 362 -26.23 -3.81 -11.44
CA GLN A 362 -27.21 -4.25 -10.45
C GLN A 362 -26.70 -5.40 -9.60
N THR A 363 -25.98 -6.35 -10.20
CA THR A 363 -25.36 -7.48 -9.47
C THR A 363 -24.27 -6.99 -8.51
N LEU A 364 -23.40 -6.07 -8.95
CA LEU A 364 -22.36 -5.45 -8.14
C LEU A 364 -22.94 -4.60 -7.00
N GLN A 365 -23.98 -3.82 -7.27
CA GLN A 365 -24.75 -3.12 -6.24
C GLN A 365 -25.32 -4.11 -5.20
N GLY A 366 -25.92 -5.21 -5.64
CA GLY A 366 -26.42 -6.27 -4.77
C GLY A 366 -25.36 -6.93 -3.89
N LYS A 367 -24.14 -7.16 -4.42
CA LYS A 367 -22.99 -7.58 -3.62
C LYS A 367 -22.61 -6.52 -2.57
N MET A 368 -22.47 -5.26 -2.98
CA MET A 368 -22.13 -4.15 -2.08
C MET A 368 -23.15 -3.97 -0.95
N TRP A 369 -24.46 -4.01 -1.22
CA TRP A 369 -25.48 -3.90 -0.16
C TRP A 369 -25.35 -5.01 0.90
N LYS A 370 -25.01 -6.25 0.51
CA LYS A 370 -24.73 -7.34 1.47
C LYS A 370 -23.48 -7.07 2.30
N ILE A 371 -22.43 -6.49 1.70
CA ILE A 371 -21.22 -6.06 2.42
C ILE A 371 -21.59 -4.96 3.43
N LYS A 372 -22.46 -4.01 3.08
CA LYS A 372 -22.90 -2.95 4.01
C LYS A 372 -23.70 -3.49 5.19
N GLU A 373 -24.57 -4.47 4.97
CA GLU A 373 -25.24 -5.18 6.07
C GLU A 373 -24.24 -5.98 6.93
N THR A 374 -23.25 -6.64 6.33
CA THR A 374 -22.16 -7.31 7.08
C THR A 374 -21.37 -6.32 7.94
N ILE A 375 -21.03 -5.14 7.41
CA ILE A 375 -20.39 -4.05 8.16
C ILE A 375 -21.29 -3.59 9.32
N ARG A 376 -22.60 -3.43 9.09
CA ARG A 376 -23.57 -3.03 10.13
C ARG A 376 -23.72 -4.10 11.21
N GLU A 377 -23.84 -5.36 10.84
CA GLU A 377 -23.99 -6.47 11.79
C GLU A 377 -22.74 -6.66 12.64
N VAL A 378 -21.57 -6.80 12.00
CA VAL A 378 -20.30 -6.99 12.72
C VAL A 378 -19.92 -5.74 13.51
N GLY A 379 -20.09 -4.55 12.92
CA GLY A 379 -19.79 -3.27 13.56
C GLY A 379 -20.68 -2.98 14.77
N CYS A 380 -22.00 -3.17 14.66
CA CYS A 380 -22.92 -2.90 15.78
C CYS A 380 -22.95 -4.02 16.83
N GLN A 381 -22.81 -5.30 16.47
CA GLN A 381 -22.81 -6.40 17.45
C GLN A 381 -21.53 -6.46 18.29
N LYS A 382 -20.40 -5.96 17.76
CA LYS A 382 -19.09 -5.93 18.46
C LYS A 382 -18.74 -4.56 19.06
N GLN A 383 -19.64 -3.58 18.99
CA GLN A 383 -19.51 -2.30 19.71
C GLN A 383 -20.34 -2.31 21.01
N PRO A 384 -19.76 -2.69 22.16
CA PRO A 384 -20.18 -2.06 23.40
C PRO A 384 -19.76 -0.59 23.35
N LEU A 385 -20.59 0.30 23.91
CA LEU A 385 -20.37 1.75 23.96
C LEU A 385 -19.26 2.15 24.96
N HIS A 386 -18.05 1.61 24.79
CA HIS A 386 -16.87 1.97 25.58
C HIS A 386 -15.92 2.84 24.73
N THR A 387 -15.75 4.07 25.19
CA THR A 387 -15.02 5.21 24.61
C THR A 387 -13.50 4.99 24.37
N GLU A 388 -12.99 3.77 24.58
CA GLU A 388 -11.56 3.48 24.69
C GLU A 388 -10.95 2.83 23.42
N GLU A 389 -11.71 2.08 22.61
CA GLU A 389 -11.16 1.41 21.40
C GLU A 389 -11.11 2.31 20.14
N LYS A 390 -10.56 3.52 20.27
CA LYS A 390 -10.44 4.50 19.17
C LYS A 390 -9.73 3.97 17.92
N TYR A 391 -8.77 3.06 18.08
CA TYR A 391 -8.09 2.42 16.96
C TYR A 391 -9.02 1.51 16.16
N LEU A 392 -9.82 0.66 16.82
CA LEU A 392 -10.75 -0.22 16.11
C LEU A 392 -11.85 0.59 15.40
N GLN A 393 -12.29 1.70 16.01
CA GLN A 393 -13.19 2.65 15.37
C GLN A 393 -12.59 3.24 14.08
N ALA A 394 -11.31 3.63 14.08
CA ALA A 394 -10.62 4.13 12.90
C ALA A 394 -10.55 3.10 11.76
N GLU A 395 -10.30 1.82 12.07
CA GLU A 395 -10.30 0.76 11.05
C GLU A 395 -11.69 0.56 10.42
N TRP A 396 -12.77 0.62 11.22
CA TRP A 396 -14.14 0.59 10.70
C TRP A 396 -14.50 1.81 9.83
N MET A 397 -13.98 2.99 10.17
CA MET A 397 -14.11 4.18 9.31
C MET A 397 -13.34 4.03 7.99
N GLY A 398 -12.19 3.36 8.01
CA GLY A 398 -11.44 2.96 6.81
C GLY A 398 -12.28 2.06 5.91
N VAL A 399 -12.89 1.01 6.48
CA VAL A 399 -13.82 0.11 5.77
C VAL A 399 -14.99 0.89 5.16
N ASP A 400 -15.60 1.82 5.90
CA ASP A 400 -16.69 2.65 5.37
C ASP A 400 -16.24 3.61 4.25
N PHE A 401 -15.01 4.14 4.33
CA PHE A 401 -14.40 4.92 3.24
C PHE A 401 -14.19 4.05 1.98
N VAL A 402 -13.62 2.85 2.12
CA VAL A 402 -13.39 1.91 1.01
C VAL A 402 -14.70 1.47 0.38
N TYR A 403 -15.72 1.17 1.20
CA TYR A 403 -17.07 0.84 0.72
C TYR A 403 -17.63 1.91 -0.24
N HIS A 404 -17.61 3.18 0.17
CA HIS A 404 -18.11 4.27 -0.66
C HIS A 404 -17.21 4.54 -1.88
N SER A 405 -15.90 4.30 -1.78
CA SER A 405 -14.94 4.38 -2.89
C SER A 405 -15.22 3.31 -3.96
N VAL A 406 -15.37 2.05 -3.56
CA VAL A 406 -15.74 0.94 -4.46
C VAL A 406 -17.14 1.16 -5.05
N MET A 407 -18.10 1.63 -4.26
CA MET A 407 -19.46 1.91 -4.74
C MET A 407 -19.47 3.07 -5.76
N THR A 408 -18.61 4.08 -5.59
CA THR A 408 -18.39 5.12 -6.62
C THR A 408 -17.88 4.50 -7.92
N SER A 409 -16.99 3.51 -7.85
CA SER A 409 -16.49 2.79 -9.02
C SER A 409 -17.56 1.90 -9.68
N VAL A 410 -18.41 1.21 -8.92
CA VAL A 410 -19.57 0.47 -9.47
C VAL A 410 -20.53 1.42 -10.19
N ALA A 411 -20.83 2.59 -9.60
CA ALA A 411 -21.72 3.58 -10.22
C ALA A 411 -21.14 4.14 -11.54
N LYS A 412 -19.82 4.23 -11.69
CA LYS A 412 -19.14 4.65 -12.93
C LYS A 412 -19.35 3.70 -14.11
N LEU A 413 -19.62 2.41 -13.85
CA LEU A 413 -19.85 1.41 -14.89
C LEU A 413 -21.24 1.53 -15.54
N HIS A 414 -22.17 2.31 -14.96
CA HIS A 414 -23.53 2.35 -15.47
C HIS A 414 -23.61 3.08 -16.83
N PRO A 415 -24.10 2.44 -17.91
CA PRO A 415 -23.96 2.98 -19.27
C PRO A 415 -24.76 4.28 -19.50
N TYR A 416 -25.84 4.48 -18.74
CA TYR A 416 -26.67 5.68 -18.81
C TYR A 416 -26.21 6.83 -17.89
N LEU A 417 -25.07 6.71 -17.20
CA LEU A 417 -24.60 7.69 -16.21
C LEU A 417 -24.49 9.14 -16.72
N MET A 418 -24.16 9.33 -18.00
CA MET A 418 -24.08 10.67 -18.62
C MET A 418 -25.45 11.25 -18.98
N ASN A 419 -26.49 10.41 -19.05
CA ASN A 419 -27.83 10.78 -19.52
C ASN A 419 -28.87 10.87 -18.39
N ASP A 420 -28.57 10.33 -17.21
CA ASP A 420 -29.46 10.28 -16.06
C ASP A 420 -28.89 11.11 -14.89
N THR A 421 -29.53 12.25 -14.64
CA THR A 421 -29.20 13.17 -13.54
C THR A 421 -29.31 12.53 -12.15
N GLY A 422 -30.22 11.57 -11.97
CA GLY A 422 -30.41 10.85 -10.72
C GLY A 422 -29.24 9.91 -10.43
N LEU A 423 -28.77 9.17 -11.44
CA LEU A 423 -27.58 8.32 -11.32
C LEU A 423 -26.31 9.15 -11.11
N HIS A 424 -26.18 10.28 -11.80
CA HIS A 424 -25.09 11.21 -11.57
C HIS A 424 -25.09 11.75 -10.12
N GLN A 425 -26.27 12.13 -9.60
CA GLN A 425 -26.44 12.57 -8.22
C GLN A 425 -26.13 11.46 -7.20
N GLN A 426 -26.50 10.20 -7.50
CA GLN A 426 -26.18 9.03 -6.67
C GLN A 426 -24.65 8.79 -6.60
N LEU A 427 -23.97 8.84 -7.75
CA LEU A 427 -22.50 8.75 -7.82
C LEU A 427 -21.82 9.85 -7.02
N LEU A 428 -22.27 11.11 -7.17
CA LEU A 428 -21.77 12.24 -6.38
C LEU A 428 -22.06 12.06 -4.88
N GLY A 429 -23.17 11.41 -4.53
CA GLY A 429 -23.48 11.00 -3.16
C GLY A 429 -22.39 10.08 -2.58
N TYR A 430 -22.10 8.96 -3.24
CA TYR A 430 -21.06 8.03 -2.81
C TYR A 430 -19.66 8.68 -2.73
N ALA A 431 -19.29 9.46 -3.76
CA ALA A 431 -17.99 10.15 -3.79
C ALA A 431 -17.85 11.16 -2.63
N ARG A 432 -18.90 11.95 -2.36
CA ARG A 432 -18.90 12.92 -1.25
C ARG A 432 -18.88 12.23 0.11
N THR A 433 -19.60 11.12 0.30
CA THR A 433 -19.53 10.36 1.55
C THR A 433 -18.13 9.76 1.78
N SER A 434 -17.49 9.19 0.75
CA SER A 434 -16.11 8.69 0.85
C SER A 434 -15.13 9.81 1.27
N LEU A 435 -15.22 10.99 0.65
CA LEU A 435 -14.40 12.15 1.01
C LEU A 435 -14.70 12.69 2.43
N SER A 436 -15.96 12.68 2.86
CA SER A 436 -16.34 13.05 4.24
C SER A 436 -15.77 12.07 5.26
N SER A 437 -15.88 10.75 5.02
CA SER A 437 -15.26 9.73 5.88
C SER A 437 -13.75 9.91 5.94
N LEU A 438 -13.08 10.18 4.81
CA LEU A 438 -11.64 10.49 4.79
C LEU A 438 -11.31 11.77 5.57
N SER A 439 -12.14 12.81 5.50
CA SER A 439 -11.94 14.06 6.25
C SER A 439 -12.15 13.87 7.76
N GLU A 440 -13.12 13.05 8.16
CA GLU A 440 -13.37 12.71 9.57
C GLU A 440 -12.22 11.86 10.12
N MET A 441 -11.80 10.86 9.35
CA MET A 441 -10.60 10.07 9.59
C MET A 441 -9.37 10.96 9.81
N LEU A 442 -9.09 11.90 8.89
CA LEU A 442 -8.00 12.89 9.02
C LEU A 442 -8.13 13.79 10.25
N SER A 443 -9.37 14.12 10.67
CA SER A 443 -9.61 14.88 11.89
C SER A 443 -9.24 14.07 13.14
N ILE A 444 -9.69 12.82 13.21
CA ILE A 444 -9.33 11.89 14.29
C ILE A 444 -7.81 11.68 14.33
N ALA A 445 -7.17 11.45 13.19
CA ALA A 445 -5.71 11.31 13.06
C ALA A 445 -4.91 12.48 13.65
N LYS A 446 -5.44 13.71 13.58
CA LYS A 446 -4.83 14.92 14.17
C LYS A 446 -5.08 15.05 15.68
N THR A 447 -6.16 14.45 16.19
CA THR A 447 -6.48 14.43 17.63
C THR A 447 -5.83 13.25 18.37
N LEU A 448 -5.46 12.20 17.65
CA LEU A 448 -4.64 11.12 18.16
C LEU A 448 -3.17 11.58 18.19
N VAL A 449 -2.48 11.32 19.30
CA VAL A 449 -1.03 11.54 19.42
C VAL A 449 -0.24 10.59 18.51
N ASP A 450 -0.90 9.53 18.03
CA ASP A 450 -0.30 8.35 17.41
C ASP A 450 -0.62 8.28 15.90
N PHE A 451 -0.26 9.34 15.17
CA PHE A 451 -0.48 9.53 13.72
C PHE A 451 -0.05 8.35 12.82
N HIS A 452 0.86 7.49 13.31
CA HIS A 452 1.42 6.38 12.54
C HIS A 452 0.49 5.18 12.34
N LEU A 453 -0.33 4.78 13.33
CA LEU A 453 -1.33 3.70 13.11
C LEU A 453 -2.34 4.12 12.05
N PHE A 454 -2.75 5.38 12.10
CA PHE A 454 -3.81 5.91 11.26
C PHE A 454 -3.51 5.83 9.74
N ARG A 455 -2.23 5.83 9.37
CA ARG A 455 -1.79 5.66 7.97
C ARG A 455 -2.17 4.30 7.38
N VAL A 456 -2.40 3.27 8.20
CA VAL A 456 -2.75 1.92 7.75
C VAL A 456 -4.19 1.87 7.25
N SER A 457 -5.14 2.38 8.03
CA SER A 457 -6.59 2.39 7.69
C SER A 457 -6.92 3.17 6.41
N VAL A 458 -6.16 4.24 6.12
CA VAL A 458 -6.34 5.12 4.94
C VAL A 458 -5.74 4.52 3.66
N SER A 459 -4.99 3.41 3.77
CA SER A 459 -4.16 2.91 2.68
C SER A 459 -4.80 1.85 1.77
N TRP A 460 -6.02 1.40 2.08
CA TRP A 460 -6.77 0.39 1.32
C TRP A 460 -7.66 0.97 0.19
#